data_AF-A0A9R1WSQ9-F1
#
_entry.id   AF-A0A9R1WSQ9-F1
#
_cell.length_a   1.000
_cell.length_b   1.000
_cell.length_c   1.000
_cell.angle_alpha   90.00
_cell.angle_beta   90.00
_cell.angle_gamma   90.00
#
_symmetry.space_group_name_H-M   'P 1'
#
loop_
_entity.id
_entity.type
_entity.pdbx_description
1 polymer ?
#
loop_
_entity_poly.entity_id
_entity_poly.type
_entity_poly.pdbx_seq_one_letter_code
_entity_poly.pdbx_strand_id
1 'polypeptide(L)'
;MSTMAQLAIVTAACTNLHQTSKCFSFTFHIDGHKLASVFTTTSGRDTVTIRSRKKAPLLVTCSVSKPSSSTEISSTARIRSEVLTPFRSVRMFFYIAFIAQASLGGLIATTQLIGAVANPSRADSVIDIAKGLGIDIGAASLFAFLYYRENKIKNAQMARLSREENLSNLKLRVDEKKTITVSELRGFARLVILAGPSSFITEAFKLSETFTEQLIERGVLVVPLSTDGNVPTFEFDETEEMKELTNKRRRLWQLVPLLTPEWSEWLDDQKKLANVSPESPVYLSLRMDGRVRGSGVGYPPWNAFVAQLPPVKGMWSGLLDGMDGRVL
;
A
#
# COMPACT_ATOMS: atom_id res chain seq x y z
N MET A 1 11.16 46.24 33.44
CA MET A 1 12.13 46.93 32.56
C MET A 1 12.18 46.14 31.24
N SER A 2 11.99 46.86 30.13
CA SER A 2 11.89 46.45 28.69
C SER A 2 10.94 45.28 28.36
N THR A 3 9.76 45.37 27.74
CA THR A 3 9.17 46.15 26.60
C THR A 3 9.93 46.08 25.28
N MET A 4 9.28 45.48 24.28
CA MET A 4 9.05 45.91 22.88
C MET A 4 8.91 44.66 22.00
N ALA A 5 8.12 44.56 20.93
CA ALA A 5 6.88 45.15 20.42
C ALA A 5 6.55 44.36 19.13
N GLN A 6 5.33 44.50 18.62
CA GLN A 6 4.72 43.78 17.50
C GLN A 6 5.40 43.99 16.13
N LEU A 7 5.12 43.10 15.16
CA LEU A 7 4.51 43.52 13.90
C LEU A 7 3.74 42.36 13.24
N ALA A 8 2.49 42.63 12.84
CA ALA A 8 1.68 41.79 11.98
C ALA A 8 1.74 42.33 10.54
N ILE A 9 1.68 41.46 9.53
CA ILE A 9 1.22 41.84 8.20
C ILE A 9 0.12 40.86 7.79
N VAL A 10 -1.09 41.41 7.69
CA VAL A 10 -2.25 40.81 7.05
C VAL A 10 -2.34 41.40 5.66
N THR A 11 -2.46 40.56 4.64
CA THR A 11 -3.08 40.95 3.36
C THR A 11 -4.30 40.07 3.14
N ALA A 12 -5.47 40.70 3.20
CA ALA A 12 -6.73 40.12 2.80
C ALA A 12 -7.11 40.70 1.43
N ALA A 13 -7.55 39.84 0.52
CA ALA A 13 -8.33 40.22 -0.65
C ALA A 13 -9.55 39.28 -0.70
N CYS A 14 -10.74 39.84 -0.55
CA CYS A 14 -12.02 39.15 -0.64
C CYS A 14 -12.59 39.27 -2.05
N THR A 15 -13.28 38.22 -2.54
CA THR A 15 -14.53 38.35 -3.31
C THR A 15 -15.32 37.02 -3.39
N ASN A 16 -16.55 37.07 -2.85
CA ASN A 16 -17.83 36.51 -3.36
C ASN A 16 -18.16 34.98 -3.47
N LEU A 17 -19.26 34.66 -2.75
CA LEU A 17 -20.50 33.95 -3.16
C LEU A 17 -20.72 32.40 -3.03
N HIS A 18 -21.79 32.11 -2.27
CA HIS A 18 -22.89 31.12 -2.46
C HIS A 18 -22.78 29.62 -2.05
N GLN A 19 -23.81 29.20 -1.26
CA GLN A 19 -24.63 27.97 -1.36
C GLN A 19 -24.63 26.94 -0.18
N THR A 20 -25.75 26.96 0.56
CA THR A 20 -26.58 25.89 1.21
C THR A 20 -25.98 24.62 1.84
N SER A 21 -26.27 24.35 3.13
CA SER A 21 -26.49 22.97 3.65
C SER A 21 -27.21 22.91 5.02
N LYS A 22 -27.86 21.76 5.27
CA LYS A 22 -28.70 21.35 6.43
C LYS A 22 -27.85 20.83 7.60
N CYS A 23 -28.33 20.97 8.85
CA CYS A 23 -27.60 20.64 10.09
C CYS A 23 -28.16 19.38 10.80
N PHE A 24 -27.28 18.50 11.30
CA PHE A 24 -27.59 17.40 12.23
C PHE A 24 -26.71 17.55 13.48
N SER A 25 -27.28 17.32 14.68
CA SER A 25 -26.62 17.55 15.97
C SER A 25 -26.67 16.31 16.85
N PHE A 26 -25.57 16.00 17.55
CA PHE A 26 -25.49 14.98 18.62
C PHE A 26 -24.82 15.58 19.86
N THR A 27 -25.27 15.18 21.05
CA THR A 27 -24.78 15.67 22.34
C THR A 27 -24.13 14.52 23.12
N PHE A 28 -22.95 14.74 23.71
CA PHE A 28 -22.36 13.86 24.72
C PHE A 28 -22.17 14.62 26.04
N HIS A 29 -22.40 13.91 27.15
CA HIS A 29 -22.37 14.44 28.51
C HIS A 29 -21.13 13.87 29.23
N ILE A 30 -20.26 14.74 29.76
CA ILE A 30 -19.18 14.36 30.69
C ILE A 30 -19.24 15.33 31.88
N ASP A 31 -19.17 14.77 33.07
CA ASP A 31 -19.48 15.38 34.37
C ASP A 31 -18.83 16.73 34.65
N GLY A 32 -19.64 17.64 35.22
CA GLY A 32 -19.16 18.70 36.10
C GLY A 32 -19.30 20.15 35.61
N HIS A 33 -19.40 20.42 34.32
CA HIS A 33 -19.64 21.77 33.79
C HIS A 33 -20.59 21.77 32.59
N LYS A 34 -21.72 22.47 32.69
CA LYS A 34 -22.63 22.73 31.55
C LYS A 34 -21.93 23.65 30.55
N LEU A 35 -21.26 23.06 29.56
CA LEU A 35 -20.90 23.75 28.33
C LEU A 35 -21.89 23.32 27.25
N ALA A 36 -22.90 24.18 27.01
CA ALA A 36 -23.71 24.07 25.81
C ALA A 36 -22.85 24.51 24.63
N SER A 37 -22.22 23.56 23.93
CA SER A 37 -21.60 23.84 22.64
C SER A 37 -22.70 23.87 21.58
N VAL A 38 -23.26 25.05 21.36
CA VAL A 38 -24.10 25.31 20.19
C VAL A 38 -23.15 25.54 19.02
N PHE A 39 -23.02 24.55 18.13
CA PHE A 39 -22.40 24.78 16.82
C PHE A 39 -23.46 25.33 15.87
N THR A 40 -23.51 26.65 15.73
CA THR A 40 -24.25 27.33 14.67
C THR A 40 -23.33 27.51 13.46
N THR A 41 -23.56 26.71 12.43
CA THR A 41 -23.15 27.07 11.07
C THR A 41 -24.15 28.08 10.53
N THR A 42 -23.80 29.36 10.42
CA THR A 42 -24.66 30.37 9.81
C THR A 42 -24.08 30.90 8.50
N SER A 43 -24.79 30.56 7.43
CA SER A 43 -24.90 31.39 6.24
C SER A 43 -25.94 32.47 6.50
N GLY A 44 -25.58 33.74 6.26
CA GLY A 44 -26.54 34.82 5.98
C GLY A 44 -27.02 35.65 7.18
N ARG A 45 -26.47 36.87 7.25
CA ARG A 45 -27.00 38.12 7.84
C ARG A 45 -28.26 38.01 8.71
N ASP A 46 -28.05 38.11 10.02
CA ASP A 46 -28.70 39.13 10.84
C ASP A 46 -27.74 39.55 11.95
N THR A 47 -27.60 40.87 12.10
CA THR A 47 -26.73 41.50 13.10
C THR A 47 -27.31 41.31 14.49
N VAL A 48 -26.64 40.50 15.32
CA VAL A 48 -26.85 40.52 16.78
C VAL A 48 -25.53 40.86 17.45
N THR A 49 -25.44 42.12 17.85
CA THR A 49 -24.32 42.69 18.59
C THR A 49 -24.39 42.22 20.04
N ILE A 50 -23.64 41.17 20.40
CA ILE A 50 -23.40 40.82 21.80
C ILE A 50 -22.02 41.34 22.20
N ARG A 51 -22.05 42.47 22.88
CA ARG A 51 -20.89 43.12 23.50
C ARG A 51 -20.59 42.38 24.81
N SER A 52 -19.55 41.56 24.82
CA SER A 52 -18.99 41.00 26.05
C SER A 52 -17.48 41.16 26.09
N ARG A 53 -17.02 41.67 27.23
CA ARG A 53 -15.66 42.10 27.52
C ARG A 53 -14.75 40.90 27.75
N LYS A 54 -13.55 41.01 27.18
CA LYS A 54 -12.26 40.42 27.57
C LYS A 54 -11.97 38.96 27.13
N LYS A 55 -10.82 38.87 26.46
CA LYS A 55 -9.97 37.70 26.10
C LYS A 55 -10.38 36.96 24.82
N ALA A 56 -9.56 37.14 23.79
CA ALA A 56 -9.67 36.47 22.51
C ALA A 56 -9.50 34.94 22.66
N PRO A 57 -10.33 34.10 22.02
CA PRO A 57 -10.05 32.67 21.94
C PRO A 57 -8.93 32.43 20.91
N LEU A 58 -7.86 31.77 21.35
CA LEU A 58 -6.89 31.14 20.47
C LEU A 58 -7.58 29.98 19.75
N LEU A 59 -7.89 30.18 18.47
CA LEU A 59 -8.37 29.12 17.60
C LEU A 59 -7.17 28.26 17.19
N VAL A 60 -6.95 27.14 17.88
CA VAL A 60 -5.95 26.14 17.46
C VAL A 60 -6.63 25.22 16.45
N THR A 61 -6.44 25.53 15.17
CA THR A 61 -6.81 24.63 14.08
C THR A 61 -5.74 23.55 13.97
N CYS A 62 -5.99 22.39 14.56
CA CYS A 62 -5.18 21.20 14.35
C CYS A 62 -5.56 20.60 12.99
N SER A 63 -4.83 21.00 11.94
CA SER A 63 -4.88 20.31 10.66
C SER A 63 -4.14 18.98 10.82
N VAL A 64 -4.85 17.86 10.88
CA VAL A 64 -4.23 16.56 10.59
C VAL A 64 -3.87 16.58 9.12
N SER A 65 -2.62 16.92 8.79
CA SER A 65 -2.10 16.56 7.49
C SER A 65 -2.14 15.03 7.43
N LYS A 66 -3.00 14.49 6.55
CA LYS A 66 -2.78 13.13 6.01
C LYS A 66 -1.28 13.04 5.74
N PRO A 67 -0.57 12.01 6.22
CA PRO A 67 0.76 11.77 5.70
C PRO A 67 0.57 11.70 4.19
N SER A 68 1.14 12.67 3.48
CA SER A 68 1.26 12.59 2.04
C SER A 68 1.83 11.20 1.76
N SER A 69 1.29 10.53 0.77
CA SER A 69 1.83 9.31 0.18
C SER A 69 3.19 9.60 -0.47
N SER A 70 4.13 10.18 0.28
CA SER A 70 5.51 10.27 -0.10
C SER A 70 5.95 8.83 -0.24
N THR A 71 6.30 8.52 -1.48
CA THR A 71 7.03 7.42 -2.06
C THR A 71 8.33 7.06 -1.30
N GLU A 72 8.35 7.15 0.03
CA GLU A 72 9.37 6.58 0.86
C GLU A 72 9.14 5.08 0.89
N ILE A 73 9.89 4.43 0.01
CA ILE A 73 10.06 2.99 0.02
C ILE A 73 10.40 2.57 1.45
N SER A 74 9.58 1.68 2.02
CA SER A 74 9.82 1.11 3.35
C SER A 74 11.25 0.53 3.47
N SER A 75 11.88 0.78 4.62
CA SER A 75 13.23 0.29 4.93
C SER A 75 13.33 -1.24 4.80
N THR A 76 12.26 -1.97 5.13
CA THR A 76 12.14 -3.42 5.01
C THR A 76 12.19 -3.88 3.55
N ALA A 77 11.51 -3.16 2.64
CA ALA A 77 11.52 -3.45 1.21
C ALA A 77 12.92 -3.25 0.61
N ARG A 78 13.65 -2.22 1.08
CA ARG A 78 15.04 -1.99 0.68
C ARG A 78 15.95 -3.13 1.13
N ILE A 79 15.90 -3.53 2.41
CA ILE A 79 16.70 -4.64 2.95
C ILE A 79 16.42 -5.92 2.16
N ARG A 80 15.14 -6.26 1.93
CA ARG A 80 14.79 -7.44 1.15
C ARG A 80 15.29 -7.38 -0.29
N SER A 81 15.27 -6.19 -0.91
CA SER A 81 15.79 -6.01 -2.27
C SER A 81 17.30 -6.24 -2.36
N GLU A 82 18.06 -5.85 -1.33
CA GLU A 82 19.50 -6.05 -1.25
C GLU A 82 19.84 -7.53 -1.06
N VAL A 83 19.07 -8.25 -0.24
CA VAL A 83 19.20 -9.71 -0.08
C VAL A 83 18.97 -10.46 -1.40
N LEU A 84 17.99 -10.04 -2.19
CA LEU A 84 17.68 -10.68 -3.47
C LEU A 84 18.71 -10.38 -4.57
N THR A 85 19.31 -9.19 -4.54
CA THR A 85 20.31 -8.77 -5.51
C THR A 85 21.52 -8.18 -4.79
N PRO A 86 22.42 -9.03 -4.30
CA PRO A 86 23.55 -8.59 -3.49
C PRO A 86 24.44 -7.63 -4.28
N PHE A 87 24.97 -6.62 -3.58
CA PHE A 87 25.87 -5.60 -4.12
C PHE A 87 25.32 -4.77 -5.30
N ARG A 88 23.99 -4.76 -5.53
CA ARG A 88 23.38 -3.92 -6.59
C ARG A 88 23.82 -2.45 -6.47
N SER A 89 23.82 -1.90 -5.26
CA SER A 89 24.24 -0.51 -5.01
C SER A 89 25.69 -0.25 -5.42
N VAL A 90 26.59 -1.19 -5.10
CA VAL A 90 28.01 -1.13 -5.47
C VAL A 90 28.18 -1.17 -6.98
N ARG A 91 27.47 -2.07 -7.66
CA ARG A 91 27.49 -2.18 -9.13
C ARG A 91 27.00 -0.90 -9.80
N MET A 92 25.91 -0.33 -9.31
CA MET A 92 25.35 0.93 -9.83
C MET A 92 26.32 2.10 -9.63
N PHE A 93 27.02 2.14 -8.50
CA PHE A 93 28.07 3.14 -8.25
C PHE A 93 29.18 3.04 -9.30
N PHE A 94 29.69 1.83 -9.59
CA PHE A 94 30.73 1.66 -10.62
C PHE A 94 30.25 2.04 -12.01
N TYR A 95 29.00 1.74 -12.38
CA TYR A 95 28.46 2.18 -13.67
C TYR A 95 28.45 3.70 -13.80
N ILE A 96 27.93 4.42 -12.80
CA ILE A 96 27.92 5.88 -12.81
C ILE A 96 29.36 6.43 -12.80
N ALA A 97 30.26 5.86 -11.99
CA ALA A 97 31.65 6.28 -11.91
C ALA A 97 32.38 6.11 -13.25
N PHE A 98 32.17 4.98 -13.94
CA PHE A 98 32.78 4.73 -15.25
C PHE A 98 32.16 5.59 -16.36
N ILE A 99 30.84 5.86 -16.31
CA ILE A 99 30.22 6.85 -17.21
C ILE A 99 30.86 8.22 -16.99
N ALA A 100 31.02 8.66 -15.73
CA ALA A 100 31.62 9.95 -15.41
C ALA A 100 33.08 10.03 -15.86
N GLN A 101 33.87 8.98 -15.61
CA GLN A 101 35.26 8.89 -16.06
C GLN A 101 35.37 8.94 -17.58
N ALA A 102 34.61 8.10 -18.29
CA ALA A 102 34.64 8.06 -19.75
C ALA A 102 34.11 9.35 -20.38
N SER A 103 33.11 9.99 -19.78
CA SER A 103 32.61 11.30 -20.24
C SER A 103 33.66 12.40 -20.06
N LEU A 104 34.39 12.38 -18.94
CA LEU A 104 35.47 13.33 -18.68
C LEU A 104 36.65 13.11 -19.65
N GLY A 105 37.07 11.85 -19.84
CA GLY A 105 38.07 11.46 -20.85
C GLY A 105 37.66 11.89 -22.25
N GLY A 106 36.41 11.62 -22.64
CA GLY A 106 35.84 11.99 -23.92
C GLY A 106 35.81 13.51 -24.15
N LEU A 107 35.51 14.31 -23.11
CA LEU A 107 35.56 15.78 -23.20
C LEU A 107 37.00 16.25 -23.46
N ILE A 108 37.96 15.72 -22.71
CA ILE A 108 39.38 16.05 -22.89
C ILE A 108 39.85 15.65 -24.29
N ALA A 109 39.57 14.42 -24.73
CA ALA A 109 39.93 13.93 -26.06
C ALA A 109 39.26 14.76 -27.18
N THR A 110 38.00 15.15 -27.01
CA THR A 110 37.29 16.00 -27.97
C THR A 110 37.96 17.37 -28.10
N THR A 111 38.31 18.02 -26.98
CA THR A 111 38.98 19.33 -27.02
C THR A 111 40.38 19.23 -27.64
N GLN A 112 41.13 18.17 -27.35
CA GLN A 112 42.43 17.92 -27.98
C GLN A 112 42.31 17.60 -29.48
N LEU A 113 41.28 16.87 -29.89
CA LEU A 113 41.03 16.53 -31.29
C LEU A 113 40.73 17.78 -32.10
N ILE A 114 39.88 18.68 -31.59
CA ILE A 114 39.60 19.99 -32.21
C ILE A 114 40.91 20.78 -32.39
N GLY A 115 41.74 20.83 -31.35
CA GLY A 115 43.04 21.49 -31.40
C GLY A 115 44.02 20.84 -32.38
N ALA A 116 44.02 19.51 -32.52
CA ALA A 116 44.92 18.80 -33.44
C ALA A 116 44.50 18.95 -34.91
N VAL A 117 43.20 18.92 -35.19
CA VAL A 117 42.66 19.12 -36.56
C VAL A 117 42.90 20.54 -37.06
N ALA A 118 42.85 21.55 -36.17
CA ALA A 118 43.11 22.94 -36.52
C ALA A 118 44.61 23.25 -36.77
N ASN A 119 45.53 22.33 -36.43
CA ASN A 119 46.98 22.55 -36.49
C ASN A 119 47.68 21.51 -37.38
N PRO A 120 48.16 21.87 -38.58
CA PRO A 120 48.80 20.93 -39.52
C PRO A 120 50.02 20.19 -38.94
N SER A 121 50.74 20.80 -38.01
CA SER A 121 51.91 20.22 -37.32
C SER A 121 51.57 19.07 -36.37
N ARG A 122 50.29 18.84 -36.08
CA ARG A 122 49.81 17.78 -35.17
C ARG A 122 49.01 16.69 -35.87
N ALA A 123 49.01 16.64 -37.20
CA ALA A 123 48.21 15.71 -38.00
C ALA A 123 48.43 14.24 -37.63
N ASP A 124 49.67 13.84 -37.33
CA ASP A 124 50.00 12.45 -36.97
C ASP A 124 49.34 11.98 -35.66
N SER A 125 49.05 12.91 -34.74
CA SER A 125 48.42 12.61 -33.45
C SER A 125 46.90 12.48 -33.50
N VAL A 126 46.26 12.90 -34.60
CA VAL A 126 44.79 12.94 -34.75
C VAL A 126 44.18 11.55 -34.63
N ILE A 127 44.79 10.54 -35.26
CA ILE A 127 44.27 9.18 -35.28
C ILE A 127 44.31 8.54 -33.89
N ASP A 128 45.35 8.80 -33.10
CA ASP A 128 45.47 8.23 -31.76
C ASP A 128 44.54 8.91 -30.75
N ILE A 129 44.35 10.23 -30.85
CA ILE A 129 43.32 10.95 -30.08
C ILE A 129 41.92 10.44 -30.44
N ALA A 130 41.65 10.23 -31.74
CA ALA A 130 40.36 9.72 -32.21
C ALA A 130 40.07 8.29 -31.71
N LYS A 131 41.08 7.40 -31.65
CA LYS A 131 40.93 6.07 -31.05
C LYS A 131 40.57 6.17 -29.56
N GLY A 132 41.25 7.04 -28.80
CA GLY A 132 40.95 7.28 -27.39
C GLY A 132 39.52 7.79 -27.18
N LEU A 133 39.10 8.77 -27.97
CA LEU A 133 37.72 9.28 -27.95
C LEU A 133 36.69 8.18 -28.27
N GLY A 134 37.00 7.30 -29.23
CA GLY A 134 36.15 6.15 -29.57
C GLY A 134 35.99 5.18 -28.39
N ILE A 135 37.06 4.91 -27.66
CA ILE A 135 37.03 4.07 -26.45
C ILE A 135 36.16 4.72 -25.37
N ASP A 136 36.34 6.01 -25.10
CA ASP A 136 35.55 6.75 -24.10
C ASP A 136 34.06 6.76 -24.43
N ILE A 137 33.69 7.03 -25.70
CA ILE A 137 32.29 6.97 -26.15
C ILE A 137 31.73 5.55 -26.02
N GLY A 138 32.50 4.54 -26.40
CA GLY A 138 32.10 3.14 -26.28
C GLY A 138 31.87 2.72 -24.82
N ALA A 139 32.79 3.09 -23.93
CA ALA A 139 32.70 2.80 -22.51
C ALA A 139 31.50 3.52 -21.87
N ALA A 140 31.34 4.83 -22.11
CA ALA A 140 30.21 5.60 -21.59
C ALA A 140 28.88 5.01 -22.06
N SER A 141 28.77 4.64 -23.34
CA SER A 141 27.55 4.05 -23.91
C SER A 141 27.22 2.69 -23.29
N LEU A 142 28.22 1.80 -23.14
CA LEU A 142 28.05 0.48 -22.53
C LEU A 142 27.59 0.59 -21.08
N PHE A 143 28.27 1.41 -20.27
CA PHE A 143 27.92 1.57 -18.86
C PHE A 143 26.58 2.29 -18.67
N ALA A 144 26.25 3.27 -19.52
CA ALA A 144 24.94 3.91 -19.52
C ALA A 144 23.82 2.90 -19.81
N PHE A 145 24.02 2.01 -20.80
CA PHE A 145 23.08 0.93 -21.09
C PHE A 145 22.91 -0.03 -19.91
N LEU A 146 24.00 -0.47 -19.29
CA LEU A 146 23.97 -1.36 -18.12
C LEU A 146 23.26 -0.70 -16.92
N TYR A 147 23.54 0.59 -16.67
CA TYR A 147 22.88 1.38 -15.64
C TYR A 147 21.38 1.48 -15.90
N TYR A 148 20.97 1.83 -17.12
CA TYR A 148 19.57 1.93 -17.49
C TYR A 148 18.83 0.61 -17.27
N ARG A 149 19.41 -0.51 -17.72
CA ARG A 149 18.82 -1.85 -17.55
C ARG A 149 18.67 -2.22 -16.09
N GLU A 150 19.72 -2.03 -15.28
CA GLU A 150 19.68 -2.33 -13.85
C GLU A 150 18.67 -1.41 -13.12
N ASN A 151 18.53 -0.15 -13.53
CA ASN A 151 17.58 0.79 -12.91
C ASN A 151 16.13 0.37 -13.20
N LYS A 152 15.84 -0.10 -14.42
CA LYS A 152 14.54 -0.66 -14.78
C LYS A 152 14.19 -1.89 -13.91
N ILE A 153 15.14 -2.82 -13.74
CA ILE A 153 14.97 -4.02 -12.91
C ILE A 153 14.77 -3.63 -11.44
N LYS A 154 15.60 -2.72 -10.92
CA LYS A 154 15.49 -2.19 -9.56
C LYS A 154 14.10 -1.61 -9.33
N ASN A 155 13.63 -0.71 -10.19
CA ASN A 155 12.33 -0.06 -10.03
C ASN A 155 11.18 -1.07 -10.06
N ALA A 156 11.21 -2.04 -10.99
CA ALA A 156 10.20 -3.10 -11.06
C ALA A 156 10.20 -3.99 -9.79
N GLN A 157 11.38 -4.34 -9.28
CA GLN A 157 11.52 -5.12 -8.05
C GLN A 157 11.05 -4.35 -6.82
N MET A 158 11.42 -3.07 -6.70
CA MET A 158 10.98 -2.21 -5.61
C MET A 158 9.47 -2.02 -5.62
N ALA A 159 8.86 -1.79 -6.79
CA ALA A 159 7.41 -1.69 -6.93
C ALA A 159 6.69 -2.99 -6.59
N ARG A 160 7.31 -4.16 -6.80
CA ARG A 160 6.74 -5.43 -6.33
C ARG A 160 6.85 -5.57 -4.81
N LEU A 161 8.02 -5.27 -4.24
CA LEU A 161 8.26 -5.43 -2.80
C LEU A 161 7.43 -4.46 -1.97
N SER A 162 7.27 -3.21 -2.42
CA SER A 162 6.40 -2.24 -1.75
C SER A 162 4.95 -2.70 -1.71
N ARG A 163 4.44 -3.34 -2.78
CA ARG A 163 3.09 -3.92 -2.80
C ARG A 163 2.93 -5.07 -1.83
N GLU A 164 3.90 -5.97 -1.77
CA GLU A 164 3.92 -7.10 -0.82
C GLU A 164 4.02 -6.60 0.63
N GLU A 165 4.71 -5.49 0.87
CA GLU A 165 4.82 -4.86 2.18
C GLU A 165 3.52 -4.15 2.59
N ASN A 166 2.93 -3.37 1.68
CA ASN A 166 1.65 -2.69 1.90
C ASN A 166 0.56 -3.69 2.26
N LEU A 167 0.46 -4.80 1.52
CA LEU A 167 -0.45 -5.91 1.84
C LEU A 167 -0.20 -6.46 3.24
N SER A 168 1.07 -6.60 3.64
CA SER A 168 1.41 -7.20 4.94
C SER A 168 1.08 -6.33 6.14
N ASN A 169 1.03 -5.02 5.94
CA ASN A 169 0.63 -4.05 6.97
C ASN A 169 -0.89 -3.94 7.13
N LEU A 170 -1.68 -4.50 6.20
CA LEU A 170 -3.14 -4.48 6.30
C LEU A 170 -3.61 -5.26 7.52
N LYS A 171 -4.62 -4.72 8.19
CA LYS A 171 -5.16 -5.27 9.44
C LYS A 171 -6.38 -6.13 9.17
N LEU A 172 -6.42 -7.25 9.87
CA LEU A 172 -7.50 -8.22 9.88
C LEU A 172 -8.02 -8.36 11.30
N ARG A 173 -9.32 -8.62 11.43
CA ARG A 173 -9.97 -8.96 12.68
C ARG A 173 -10.17 -10.48 12.70
N VAL A 174 -9.56 -11.13 13.70
CA VAL A 174 -9.73 -12.56 13.96
C VAL A 174 -10.94 -12.78 14.86
N ASP A 175 -11.04 -11.94 15.90
CA ASP A 175 -12.11 -11.96 16.89
C ASP A 175 -12.44 -10.52 17.30
N GLU A 176 -13.55 -10.28 18.00
CA GLU A 176 -14.02 -8.95 18.40
C GLU A 176 -12.94 -8.14 19.14
N LYS A 177 -12.08 -8.83 19.89
CA LYS A 177 -11.03 -8.23 20.73
C LYS A 177 -9.63 -8.31 20.14
N LYS A 178 -9.42 -9.09 19.06
CA LYS A 178 -8.08 -9.37 18.53
C LYS A 178 -7.96 -8.93 17.06
N THR A 179 -7.13 -7.92 16.85
CA THR A 179 -6.68 -7.48 15.52
C THR A 179 -5.26 -7.99 15.27
N ILE A 180 -5.02 -8.50 14.07
CA ILE A 180 -3.72 -8.97 13.60
C ILE A 180 -3.39 -8.32 12.27
N THR A 181 -2.13 -8.21 11.93
CA THR A 181 -1.72 -7.84 10.57
C THR A 181 -1.64 -9.06 9.65
N VAL A 182 -1.76 -8.86 8.34
CA VAL A 182 -1.52 -9.93 7.35
C VAL A 182 -0.09 -10.50 7.50
N SER A 183 0.87 -9.69 7.95
CA SER A 183 2.25 -10.14 8.20
C SER A 183 2.36 -11.21 9.28
N GLU A 184 1.51 -11.16 10.32
CA GLU A 184 1.50 -12.13 11.42
C GLU A 184 0.96 -13.50 11.00
N LEU A 185 0.20 -13.56 9.91
CA LEU A 185 -0.25 -14.82 9.32
C LEU A 185 0.86 -15.54 8.56
N ARG A 186 2.00 -14.87 8.30
CA ARG A 186 3.13 -15.49 7.59
C ARG A 186 3.71 -16.63 8.44
N GLY A 187 3.92 -17.78 7.81
CA GLY A 187 4.37 -19.00 8.46
C GLY A 187 3.24 -19.80 9.12
N PHE A 188 2.06 -19.22 9.32
CA PHE A 188 0.91 -19.89 9.95
C PHE A 188 -0.20 -20.23 8.97
N ALA A 189 -0.53 -19.32 8.03
CA ALA A 189 -1.68 -19.48 7.14
C ALA A 189 -1.44 -18.98 5.71
N ARG A 190 -2.21 -19.54 4.76
CA ARG A 190 -2.29 -19.10 3.36
C ARG A 190 -3.56 -18.27 3.19
N LEU A 191 -3.41 -16.99 2.92
CA LEU A 191 -4.56 -16.10 2.75
C LEU A 191 -5.13 -16.18 1.33
N VAL A 192 -6.45 -16.25 1.20
CA VAL A 192 -7.18 -16.10 -0.05
C VAL A 192 -8.11 -14.90 0.10
N ILE A 193 -7.85 -13.84 -0.63
CA ILE A 193 -8.65 -12.62 -0.62
C ILE A 193 -9.68 -12.75 -1.74
N LEU A 194 -10.96 -12.63 -1.38
CA LEU A 194 -12.09 -12.56 -2.31
C LEU A 194 -12.56 -11.11 -2.35
N ALA A 195 -12.56 -10.49 -3.52
CA ALA A 195 -13.02 -9.12 -3.66
C ALA A 195 -14.07 -9.01 -4.76
N GLY A 196 -15.24 -8.46 -4.44
CA GLY A 196 -16.32 -8.26 -5.40
C GLY A 196 -17.67 -8.03 -4.73
N PRO A 197 -18.76 -8.11 -5.52
CA PRO A 197 -20.11 -7.98 -5.00
C PRO A 197 -20.44 -9.01 -3.91
N SER A 198 -21.39 -8.68 -3.04
CA SER A 198 -21.78 -9.61 -1.96
C SER A 198 -22.32 -10.94 -2.49
N SER A 199 -23.06 -10.91 -3.60
CA SER A 199 -23.56 -12.11 -4.29
C SER A 199 -22.43 -13.02 -4.76
N PHE A 200 -21.38 -12.44 -5.35
CA PHE A 200 -20.18 -13.15 -5.79
C PHE A 200 -19.46 -13.82 -4.62
N ILE A 201 -19.32 -13.12 -3.50
CA ILE A 201 -18.69 -13.68 -2.30
C ILE A 201 -19.50 -14.87 -1.79
N THR A 202 -20.82 -14.73 -1.61
CA THR A 202 -21.67 -15.82 -1.13
C THR A 202 -21.58 -17.05 -2.04
N GLU A 203 -21.59 -16.86 -3.36
CA GLU A 203 -21.45 -17.95 -4.31
C GLU A 203 -20.05 -18.60 -4.26
N ALA A 204 -18.98 -17.81 -4.12
CA ALA A 204 -17.63 -18.33 -3.95
C ALA A 204 -17.51 -19.25 -2.73
N PHE A 205 -18.18 -18.88 -1.62
CA PHE A 205 -18.25 -19.66 -0.39
C PHE A 205 -19.07 -20.96 -0.57
N LYS A 206 -20.17 -20.90 -1.31
CA LYS A 206 -20.96 -22.10 -1.68
C LYS A 206 -20.12 -23.09 -2.50
N LEU A 207 -19.32 -22.60 -3.45
CA LEU A 207 -18.45 -23.45 -4.27
C LEU A 207 -17.31 -24.10 -3.47
N SER A 208 -16.83 -23.46 -2.41
CA SER A 208 -15.79 -24.02 -1.53
C SER A 208 -16.30 -25.05 -0.52
N GLU A 209 -17.61 -25.15 -0.31
CA GLU A 209 -18.20 -25.97 0.75
C GLU A 209 -17.66 -27.40 0.76
N THR A 210 -17.64 -28.02 -0.41
CA THR A 210 -17.12 -29.39 -0.64
C THR A 210 -15.62 -29.57 -0.35
N PHE A 211 -14.85 -28.48 -0.32
CA PHE A 211 -13.41 -28.47 -0.12
C PHE A 211 -12.98 -27.91 1.25
N THR A 212 -13.91 -27.41 2.05
CA THR A 212 -13.64 -26.64 3.28
C THR A 212 -12.69 -27.37 4.24
N GLU A 213 -12.95 -28.64 4.55
CA GLU A 213 -12.12 -29.43 5.47
C GLU A 213 -10.70 -29.58 4.93
N GLN A 214 -10.56 -29.91 3.64
CA GLN A 214 -9.26 -30.09 2.99
C GLN A 214 -8.48 -28.78 2.88
N LEU A 215 -9.17 -27.65 2.73
CA LEU A 215 -8.60 -26.31 2.72
C LEU A 215 -8.10 -25.91 4.12
N ILE A 216 -8.85 -26.22 5.18
CA ILE A 216 -8.46 -25.98 6.58
C ILE A 216 -7.22 -26.81 6.95
N GLU A 217 -7.18 -28.09 6.58
CA GLU A 217 -6.00 -28.94 6.79
C GLU A 217 -4.75 -28.41 6.09
N ARG A 218 -4.93 -27.71 4.97
CA ARG A 218 -3.88 -27.04 4.21
C ARG A 218 -3.73 -25.58 4.62
N GLY A 219 -4.42 -25.14 5.65
CA GLY A 219 -4.19 -23.85 6.23
C GLY A 219 -4.59 -22.66 5.39
N VAL A 220 -5.65 -22.80 4.61
CA VAL A 220 -6.19 -21.72 3.79
C VAL A 220 -7.21 -20.93 4.60
N LEU A 221 -7.01 -19.61 4.67
CA LEU A 221 -7.94 -18.66 5.29
C LEU A 221 -8.48 -17.71 4.23
N VAL A 222 -9.78 -17.43 4.26
CA VAL A 222 -10.46 -16.59 3.28
C VAL A 222 -10.83 -15.24 3.89
N VAL A 223 -10.49 -14.16 3.19
CA VAL A 223 -10.85 -12.78 3.53
C VAL A 223 -11.85 -12.25 2.50
N PRO A 224 -13.13 -12.10 2.86
CA PRO A 224 -14.13 -11.51 1.99
C PRO A 224 -14.10 -9.98 2.07
N LEU A 225 -13.88 -9.33 0.94
CA LEU A 225 -13.89 -7.89 0.75
C LEU A 225 -15.05 -7.51 -0.17
N SER A 226 -16.16 -7.09 0.42
CA SER A 226 -17.34 -6.65 -0.33
C SER A 226 -17.10 -5.27 -0.95
N THR A 227 -17.33 -5.15 -2.26
CA THR A 227 -17.22 -3.87 -2.98
C THR A 227 -18.51 -3.05 -2.89
N ASP A 228 -19.67 -3.69 -2.72
CA ASP A 228 -20.99 -3.02 -2.75
C ASP A 228 -21.36 -2.32 -1.44
N GLY A 229 -20.50 -2.38 -0.41
CA GLY A 229 -20.79 -1.91 0.94
C GLY A 229 -21.78 -2.77 1.72
N ASN A 230 -22.39 -3.77 1.08
CA ASN A 230 -23.22 -4.77 1.73
C ASN A 230 -22.35 -5.78 2.46
N VAL A 231 -22.79 -6.22 3.65
CA VAL A 231 -22.17 -7.34 4.34
C VAL A 231 -22.74 -8.63 3.73
N PRO A 232 -21.90 -9.56 3.26
CA PRO A 232 -22.39 -10.81 2.68
C PRO A 232 -23.13 -11.62 3.77
N THR A 233 -24.42 -11.84 3.56
CA THR A 233 -25.22 -12.77 4.35
C THR A 233 -25.03 -14.17 3.80
N PHE A 234 -24.44 -15.05 4.61
CA PHE A 234 -24.26 -16.44 4.24
C PHE A 234 -25.45 -17.25 4.76
N GLU A 235 -26.45 -17.46 3.92
CA GLU A 235 -27.55 -18.38 4.19
C GLU A 235 -27.11 -19.78 3.72
N PHE A 236 -26.83 -20.68 4.66
CA PHE A 236 -26.69 -22.11 4.35
C PHE A 236 -28.01 -22.78 4.73
N ASP A 237 -28.51 -23.64 3.84
CA ASP A 237 -29.75 -24.37 4.02
C ASP A 237 -29.46 -25.61 4.88
N GLU A 238 -29.49 -25.45 6.21
CA GLU A 238 -28.99 -26.46 7.15
C GLU A 238 -29.90 -26.66 8.37
N THR A 239 -30.05 -27.92 8.80
CA THR A 239 -30.62 -28.32 10.11
C THR A 239 -29.77 -27.78 11.28
N GLU A 240 -30.36 -27.59 12.47
CA GLU A 240 -29.71 -26.95 13.63
C GLU A 240 -28.31 -27.49 14.00
N GLU A 241 -28.08 -28.81 13.89
CA GLU A 241 -26.77 -29.41 14.14
C GLU A 241 -25.73 -29.11 13.04
N MET A 242 -26.17 -29.04 11.77
CA MET A 242 -25.30 -28.63 10.68
C MET A 242 -24.96 -27.13 10.79
N LYS A 243 -25.92 -26.29 11.18
CA LYS A 243 -25.71 -24.85 11.42
C LYS A 243 -24.62 -24.57 12.45
N GLU A 244 -24.56 -25.34 13.54
CA GLU A 244 -23.55 -25.14 14.57
C GLU A 244 -22.15 -25.57 14.07
N LEU A 245 -22.09 -26.70 13.35
CA LEU A 245 -20.87 -27.21 12.74
C LEU A 245 -20.35 -26.26 11.66
N THR A 246 -21.22 -25.70 10.82
CA THR A 246 -20.83 -24.71 9.81
C THR A 246 -20.49 -23.36 10.41
N ASN A 247 -21.13 -22.91 11.48
CA ASN A 247 -20.70 -21.69 12.18
C ASN A 247 -19.31 -21.85 12.80
N LYS A 248 -19.01 -22.99 13.43
CA LYS A 248 -17.65 -23.31 13.91
C LYS A 248 -16.65 -23.38 12.77
N ARG A 249 -17.00 -24.08 11.68
CA ARG A 249 -16.17 -24.15 10.47
C ARG A 249 -15.91 -22.76 9.93
N ARG A 250 -16.96 -21.96 9.64
CA ARG A 250 -16.92 -20.55 9.19
C ARG A 250 -15.93 -19.72 9.99
N ARG A 251 -16.04 -19.74 11.33
CA ARG A 251 -15.12 -18.99 12.19
C ARG A 251 -13.67 -19.41 11.94
N LEU A 252 -13.36 -20.70 11.84
CA LEU A 252 -11.99 -21.20 11.71
C LEU A 252 -11.28 -20.84 10.41
N TRP A 253 -12.01 -20.65 9.30
CA TRP A 253 -11.40 -20.41 7.98
C TRP A 253 -11.74 -19.04 7.36
N GLN A 254 -12.66 -18.27 7.93
CA GLN A 254 -13.01 -16.93 7.48
C GLN A 254 -12.36 -15.88 8.40
N LEU A 255 -11.67 -14.91 7.80
CA LEU A 255 -11.15 -13.75 8.51
C LEU A 255 -11.90 -12.50 8.07
N VAL A 256 -12.25 -11.63 9.03
CA VAL A 256 -12.97 -10.40 8.74
C VAL A 256 -11.94 -9.30 8.46
N PRO A 257 -11.92 -8.68 7.27
CA PRO A 257 -11.06 -7.53 7.07
C PRO A 257 -11.53 -6.39 7.96
N LEU A 258 -10.59 -5.67 8.55
CA LEU A 258 -10.93 -4.40 9.16
C LEU A 258 -11.22 -3.44 8.01
N LEU A 259 -12.49 -3.06 7.78
CA LEU A 259 -12.91 -2.17 6.68
C LEU A 259 -12.35 -0.75 6.87
N THR A 260 -11.04 -0.60 6.68
CA THR A 260 -10.35 0.67 6.49
C THR A 260 -10.26 0.97 4.98
N PRO A 261 -10.17 2.27 4.61
CA PRO A 261 -9.94 2.66 3.22
C PRO A 261 -8.64 2.06 2.64
N GLU A 262 -7.72 1.62 3.50
CA GLU A 262 -6.47 0.95 3.13
C GLU A 262 -6.68 -0.33 2.31
N TRP A 263 -7.70 -1.13 2.64
CA TRP A 263 -8.00 -2.37 1.90
C TRP A 263 -8.51 -2.08 0.49
N SER A 264 -9.42 -1.11 0.34
CA SER A 264 -9.96 -0.71 -0.96
C SER A 264 -8.89 -0.05 -1.83
N GLU A 265 -8.11 0.88 -1.26
CA GLU A 265 -7.03 1.56 -1.99
C GLU A 265 -5.97 0.57 -2.47
N TRP A 266 -5.57 -0.38 -1.62
CA TRP A 266 -4.63 -1.42 -2.01
C TRP A 266 -5.18 -2.32 -3.12
N LEU A 267 -6.46 -2.70 -3.06
CA LEU A 267 -7.11 -3.52 -4.08
C LEU A 267 -7.20 -2.79 -5.42
N ASP A 268 -7.60 -1.52 -5.40
CA ASP A 268 -7.72 -0.68 -6.61
C ASP A 268 -6.36 -0.50 -7.28
N ASP A 269 -5.30 -0.29 -6.51
CA ASP A 269 -3.92 -0.28 -7.00
C ASP A 269 -3.55 -1.62 -7.66
N GLN A 270 -3.92 -2.76 -7.07
CA GLN A 270 -3.67 -4.06 -7.69
C GLN A 270 -4.44 -4.23 -9.00
N LYS A 271 -5.72 -3.87 -9.05
CA LYS A 271 -6.56 -3.97 -10.25
C LYS A 271 -6.04 -3.08 -11.37
N LYS A 272 -5.68 -1.84 -11.06
CA LYS A 272 -5.09 -0.88 -12.01
C LYS A 272 -3.79 -1.40 -12.62
N LEU A 273 -2.91 -1.98 -11.81
CA LEU A 273 -1.64 -2.54 -12.29
C LEU A 273 -1.83 -3.80 -13.14
N ALA A 274 -2.89 -4.57 -12.88
CA ALA A 274 -3.24 -5.76 -13.64
C ALA A 274 -4.09 -5.45 -14.90
N ASN A 275 -4.43 -4.17 -15.15
CA ASN A 275 -5.38 -3.74 -16.18
C ASN A 275 -6.74 -4.45 -16.07
N VAL A 276 -7.22 -4.68 -14.85
CA VAL A 276 -8.53 -5.26 -14.56
C VAL A 276 -9.52 -4.14 -14.25
N SER A 277 -10.77 -4.29 -14.69
CA SER A 277 -11.83 -3.31 -14.39
C SER A 277 -12.06 -3.20 -12.87
N PRO A 278 -12.28 -1.99 -12.32
CA PRO A 278 -12.52 -1.80 -10.89
C PRO A 278 -13.72 -2.60 -10.38
N GLU A 279 -14.75 -2.77 -11.21
CA GLU A 279 -15.99 -3.49 -10.86
C GLU A 279 -15.86 -5.01 -10.98
N SER A 280 -14.77 -5.52 -11.58
CA SER A 280 -14.64 -6.97 -11.77
C SER A 280 -14.39 -7.68 -10.44
N PRO A 281 -15.11 -8.78 -10.16
CA PRO A 281 -14.79 -9.63 -9.02
C PRO A 281 -13.46 -10.34 -9.26
N VAL A 282 -12.61 -10.36 -8.25
CA VAL A 282 -11.26 -10.94 -8.32
C VAL A 282 -10.98 -11.77 -7.08
N TYR A 283 -10.05 -12.71 -7.23
CA TYR A 283 -9.45 -13.41 -6.13
C TYR A 283 -7.93 -13.27 -6.14
N LEU A 284 -7.33 -13.30 -4.96
CA LEU A 284 -5.88 -13.33 -4.78
C LEU A 284 -5.54 -14.41 -3.77
N SER A 285 -4.60 -15.28 -4.11
CA SER A 285 -4.09 -16.33 -3.22
C SER A 285 -2.67 -16.00 -2.81
N LEU A 286 -2.38 -16.11 -1.52
CA LEU A 286 -1.06 -15.92 -0.93
C LEU A 286 -0.46 -17.27 -0.53
N ARG A 287 0.87 -17.33 -0.60
CA ARG A 287 1.66 -18.39 0.03
C ARG A 287 1.77 -18.13 1.54
N MET A 288 2.29 -19.13 2.26
CA MET A 288 2.59 -19.01 3.69
C MET A 288 3.61 -17.91 4.00
N ASP A 289 4.48 -17.55 3.07
CA ASP A 289 5.44 -16.44 3.24
C ASP A 289 4.82 -15.05 2.98
N GLY A 290 3.50 -15.00 2.70
CA GLY A 290 2.75 -13.78 2.41
C GLY A 290 2.94 -13.25 0.98
N ARG A 291 3.64 -13.99 0.10
CA ARG A 291 3.79 -13.60 -1.31
C ARG A 291 2.59 -14.05 -2.13
N VAL A 292 2.24 -13.29 -3.17
CA VAL A 292 1.15 -13.66 -4.10
C VAL A 292 1.53 -14.95 -4.85
N ARG A 293 0.71 -15.99 -4.69
CA ARG A 293 0.81 -17.30 -5.38
C ARG A 293 0.15 -17.27 -6.75
N GLY A 294 -1.01 -16.62 -6.83
CA GLY A 294 -1.85 -16.54 -8.02
C GLY A 294 -3.03 -15.59 -7.78
N SER A 295 -3.48 -14.94 -8.84
CA SER A 295 -4.61 -14.01 -8.83
C SER A 295 -5.39 -14.17 -10.13
N GLY A 296 -6.69 -13.89 -10.11
CA GLY A 296 -7.53 -13.96 -11.30
C GLY A 296 -8.87 -13.25 -11.14
N VAL A 297 -9.56 -13.07 -12.26
CA VAL A 297 -10.94 -12.57 -12.30
C VAL A 297 -11.89 -13.75 -12.09
N GLY A 298 -12.96 -13.54 -11.31
CA GLY A 298 -13.94 -14.58 -10.97
C GLY A 298 -13.55 -15.40 -9.74
N TYR A 299 -14.05 -16.64 -9.67
CA TYR A 299 -13.95 -17.49 -8.48
C TYR A 299 -12.56 -18.13 -8.32
N PRO A 300 -12.11 -18.38 -7.06
CA PRO A 300 -10.90 -19.14 -6.83
C PRO A 300 -11.04 -20.60 -7.29
N PRO A 301 -9.97 -21.20 -7.82
CA PRO A 301 -9.96 -22.62 -8.17
C PRO A 301 -9.76 -23.47 -6.90
N TRP A 302 -10.82 -23.66 -6.10
CA TRP A 302 -10.77 -24.37 -4.81
C TRP A 302 -10.17 -25.78 -4.90
N ASN A 303 -10.57 -26.54 -5.93
CA ASN A 303 -9.97 -27.83 -6.28
C ASN A 303 -8.43 -27.74 -6.38
N ALA A 304 -7.93 -26.76 -7.13
CA ALA A 304 -6.49 -26.65 -7.38
C ALA A 304 -5.71 -26.35 -6.10
N PHE A 305 -6.29 -25.59 -5.17
CA PHE A 305 -5.69 -25.36 -3.86
C PHE A 305 -5.56 -26.66 -3.05
N VAL A 306 -6.60 -27.48 -3.06
CA VAL A 306 -6.57 -28.79 -2.40
C VAL A 306 -5.54 -29.74 -3.04
N ALA A 307 -5.44 -29.74 -4.37
CA ALA A 307 -4.51 -30.61 -5.08
C ALA A 307 -3.05 -30.18 -4.92
N GLN A 308 -2.77 -28.87 -4.86
CA GLN A 308 -1.40 -28.34 -4.95
C GLN A 308 -0.80 -27.92 -3.61
N LEU A 309 -1.61 -27.59 -2.60
CA LEU A 309 -1.09 -27.07 -1.33
C LEU A 309 -0.78 -28.22 -0.35
N PRO A 310 0.39 -28.19 0.30
CA PRO A 310 0.72 -29.20 1.29
C PRO A 310 -0.06 -28.98 2.60
N PRO A 311 -0.53 -30.07 3.25
CA PRO A 311 -1.15 -30.02 4.56
C PRO A 311 -0.22 -29.43 5.62
N VAL A 312 -0.80 -28.77 6.62
CA VAL A 312 -0.09 -28.04 7.67
C VAL A 312 -0.52 -28.60 9.02
N LYS A 313 0.01 -29.78 9.39
CA LYS A 313 -0.37 -30.46 10.64
C LYS A 313 0.28 -29.78 11.85
N GLY A 314 -0.51 -29.52 12.91
CA GLY A 314 -0.02 -29.13 14.24
C GLY A 314 0.42 -27.68 14.44
N MET A 315 0.49 -26.84 13.39
CA MET A 315 0.92 -25.43 13.49
C MET A 315 -0.18 -24.43 13.89
N TRP A 316 -1.44 -24.88 13.97
CA TRP A 316 -2.62 -24.00 14.12
C TRP A 316 -3.01 -23.68 15.57
N SER A 317 -2.57 -24.50 16.52
CA SER A 317 -3.13 -24.51 17.88
C SER A 317 -2.80 -23.28 18.73
N GLY A 318 -1.82 -22.44 18.36
CA GLY A 318 -1.37 -21.34 19.21
C GLY A 318 -1.95 -19.95 18.87
N LEU A 319 -2.11 -19.62 17.59
CA LEU A 319 -2.52 -18.27 17.16
C LEU A 319 -4.05 -18.13 17.13
N LEU A 320 -4.76 -19.22 16.83
CA LEU A 320 -6.21 -19.29 16.61
C LEU A 320 -6.96 -20.03 17.74
N ASP A 321 -6.29 -20.40 18.84
CA ASP A 321 -6.89 -21.15 19.97
C ASP A 321 -8.11 -20.42 20.58
N GLY A 322 -8.13 -19.09 20.50
CA GLY A 322 -9.26 -18.25 20.94
C GLY A 322 -10.47 -18.24 19.98
N MET A 323 -10.37 -18.80 18.77
CA MET A 323 -11.47 -18.86 17.80
C MET A 323 -12.44 -20.02 18.05
N ASP A 324 -12.03 -21.02 18.86
CA ASP A 324 -12.87 -22.13 19.35
C ASP A 324 -14.02 -21.60 20.22
N GLY A 325 -13.83 -20.45 20.90
CA GLY A 325 -14.80 -19.91 21.84
C GLY A 325 -14.67 -20.48 23.25
N ARG A 326 -13.54 -21.13 23.57
CA ARG A 326 -13.19 -21.48 24.96
C ARG A 326 -12.96 -20.19 25.75
N VAL A 327 -13.90 -19.91 26.63
CA VAL A 327 -13.74 -18.94 27.71
C VAL A 327 -12.73 -19.56 28.69
N LEU A 328 -11.62 -18.85 28.95
CA LEU A 328 -10.81 -19.12 30.15
C LEU A 328 -11.58 -18.71 31.40
#